data_AF-A0A351Y7W5-F1
#
_entry.id   AF-A0A351Y7W5-F1
#
_cell.length_a   1.000
_cell.length_b   1.000
_cell.length_c   1.000
_cell.angle_alpha   90.00
_cell.angle_beta   90.00
_cell.angle_gamma   90.00
#
_symmetry.space_group_name_H-M   'P 1'
#
loop_
_entity.id
_entity.type
_entity.pdbx_description
1 polymer ?
#
loop_
_entity_poly.entity_id
_entity_poly.type
_entity_poly.pdbx_seq_one_letter_code
_entity_poly.pdbx_strand_id
1 'polypeptide(L)'
;MENKKGMVTIPSDKNFVEGTKRIGALWGADAIRDCDGTDLPTNAHELAKKVYKTYFVVRGDNAWADKHKDESIRAFLSSERVTSFKGSLEIEVAKGYLKDEVEPDWDNL
;
A
#
# COMPACT_ATOMS: atom_id res chain seq x y z
N MET A 1 16.66 -34.55 16.39
CA MET A 1 16.56 -33.42 15.45
C MET A 1 16.36 -32.17 16.29
N GLU A 2 17.27 -31.21 16.23
CA GLU A 2 17.10 -29.91 16.90
C GLU A 2 15.76 -29.27 16.48
N ASN A 3 15.07 -28.67 17.46
CA ASN A 3 13.80 -27.97 17.27
C ASN A 3 13.99 -26.81 16.28
N LYS A 4 13.72 -27.05 14.99
CA LYS A 4 13.78 -26.05 13.90
C LYS A 4 12.59 -25.07 14.00
N LYS A 5 12.53 -24.26 15.06
CA LYS A 5 11.57 -23.15 15.18
C LYS A 5 12.27 -21.83 14.84
N GLY A 6 11.53 -20.89 14.26
CA GLY A 6 11.99 -19.57 13.81
C GLY A 6 12.24 -19.48 12.30
N MET A 7 12.73 -18.31 11.86
CA MET A 7 12.83 -17.93 10.44
C MET A 7 11.46 -17.86 9.74
N VAL A 8 10.40 -17.66 10.51
CA VAL A 8 9.03 -17.55 10.01
C VAL A 8 8.38 -16.34 10.67
N THR A 9 7.95 -15.40 9.82
CA THR A 9 7.17 -14.23 10.23
C THR A 9 5.72 -14.44 9.81
N ILE A 10 4.77 -14.23 10.72
CA ILE A 10 3.34 -14.37 10.43
C ILE A 10 2.60 -13.04 10.59
N PRO A 11 1.51 -12.81 9.84
CA PRO A 11 0.68 -11.63 10.04
C PRO A 11 -0.14 -11.72 11.34
N SER A 12 -0.47 -10.56 11.92
CA SER A 12 -1.32 -10.40 13.10
C SER A 12 -2.23 -9.17 12.98
N ASP A 13 -3.34 -9.20 13.71
CA ASP A 13 -4.36 -8.16 13.78
C ASP A 13 -4.81 -8.00 15.24
N LYS A 14 -5.09 -6.76 15.68
CA LYS A 14 -5.59 -6.48 17.03
C LYS A 14 -6.81 -7.29 17.47
N ASN A 15 -7.64 -7.73 16.53
CA ASN A 15 -8.86 -8.49 16.77
C ASN A 15 -8.66 -10.02 16.64
N PHE A 16 -7.44 -10.50 16.34
CA PHE A 16 -7.17 -11.92 16.08
C PHE A 16 -6.01 -12.50 16.90
N VAL A 17 -5.83 -11.99 18.12
CA VAL A 17 -4.69 -12.32 19.01
C VAL A 17 -4.54 -13.83 19.27
N GLU A 18 -5.62 -14.51 19.70
CA GLU A 18 -5.56 -15.93 20.05
C GLU A 18 -5.32 -16.82 18.82
N GLY A 19 -5.85 -16.42 17.66
CA GLY A 19 -5.58 -17.07 16.39
C GLY A 19 -4.12 -16.91 15.99
N THR A 20 -3.53 -15.72 16.14
CA THR A 20 -2.10 -15.49 15.93
C THR A 20 -1.24 -16.38 16.83
N LYS A 21 -1.58 -16.52 18.12
CA LYS A 21 -0.84 -17.42 19.04
C LYS A 21 -0.89 -18.87 18.57
N ARG A 22 -2.08 -19.36 18.20
CA ARG A 22 -2.27 -20.74 17.71
C ARG A 22 -1.44 -21.01 16.44
N ILE A 23 -1.46 -20.08 15.49
CA ILE A 23 -0.70 -20.19 14.23
C ILE A 23 0.81 -20.11 14.51
N GLY A 24 1.23 -19.17 15.36
CA GLY A 24 2.64 -19.02 15.75
C GLY A 24 3.20 -20.27 16.40
N ALA A 25 2.43 -20.93 17.27
CA ALA A 25 2.81 -22.20 17.87
C ALA A 25 2.88 -23.35 16.84
N LEU A 26 1.92 -23.40 15.92
CA LEU A 26 1.84 -24.44 14.88
C LEU A 26 3.01 -24.34 13.88
N TRP A 27 3.35 -23.12 13.46
CA TRP A 27 4.38 -22.87 12.43
C TRP A 27 5.77 -22.62 13.03
N GLY A 28 5.87 -22.45 14.35
CA GLY A 28 7.11 -22.09 15.01
C GLY A 28 7.60 -20.69 14.63
N ALA A 29 6.68 -19.72 14.50
CA ALA A 29 7.02 -18.34 14.14
C ALA A 29 7.88 -17.67 15.23
N ASP A 30 8.92 -16.93 14.82
CA ASP A 30 9.74 -16.11 15.73
C ASP A 30 9.45 -14.61 15.60
N ALA A 31 8.61 -14.24 14.63
CA ALA A 31 8.24 -12.87 14.37
C ALA A 31 6.76 -12.72 13.98
N ILE A 32 6.21 -11.54 14.26
CA ILE A 32 4.91 -11.10 13.74
C ILE A 32 5.03 -9.79 12.97
N ARG A 33 4.08 -9.55 12.08
CA ARG A 33 3.91 -8.31 11.30
C ARG A 33 2.46 -7.85 11.34
N ASP A 34 2.22 -6.54 11.27
CA ASP A 34 0.90 -5.97 11.01
C ASP A 34 0.31 -6.41 9.66
N CYS A 35 -0.99 -6.74 9.62
CA CYS A 35 -1.70 -6.81 8.34
C CYS A 35 -1.80 -5.40 7.73
N ASP A 36 -1.71 -5.30 6.40
CA ASP A 36 -1.77 -4.01 5.70
C ASP A 36 -3.05 -3.25 6.06
N GLY A 37 -2.91 -2.05 6.62
CA GLY A 37 -4.03 -1.20 7.04
C GLY A 37 -4.63 -1.56 8.42
N THR A 38 -3.98 -2.44 9.18
CA THR A 38 -4.44 -2.84 10.53
C THR A 38 -3.42 -2.45 11.58
N ASP A 39 -3.90 -2.32 12.82
CA ASP A 39 -3.01 -2.13 13.96
C ASP A 39 -2.64 -3.48 14.56
N LEU A 40 -1.38 -3.59 14.96
CA LEU A 40 -0.96 -4.63 15.89
C LEU A 40 -1.66 -4.46 17.24
N PRO A 41 -1.93 -5.55 17.96
CA PRO A 41 -2.40 -5.47 19.33
C PRO A 41 -1.39 -4.72 20.21
N THR A 42 -1.88 -3.99 21.21
CA THR A 42 -1.04 -3.18 22.12
C THR A 42 0.04 -4.03 22.81
N ASN A 43 -0.24 -5.30 23.05
CA ASN A 43 0.68 -6.29 23.60
C ASN A 43 1.35 -7.19 22.54
N ALA A 44 1.57 -6.70 21.32
CA ALA A 44 2.21 -7.46 20.23
C ALA A 44 3.58 -8.06 20.60
N HIS A 45 4.32 -7.40 21.49
CA HIS A 45 5.60 -7.91 22.02
C HIS A 45 5.47 -9.22 22.80
N GLU A 46 4.27 -9.57 23.29
CA GLU A 46 3.99 -10.84 23.95
C GLU A 46 3.74 -11.98 22.94
N LEU A 47 3.48 -11.66 21.68
CA LEU A 47 3.10 -12.63 20.65
C LEU A 47 4.29 -13.26 19.92
N ALA A 48 5.39 -12.50 19.77
CA ALA A 48 6.63 -13.02 19.20
C ALA A 48 7.84 -12.18 19.64
N LYS A 49 9.04 -12.77 19.47
CA LYS A 49 10.30 -12.13 19.85
C LYS A 49 10.63 -10.91 18.99
N LYS A 50 10.22 -10.93 17.73
CA LYS A 50 10.40 -9.83 16.78
C LYS A 50 9.04 -9.32 16.35
N VAL A 51 8.90 -8.00 16.33
CA VAL A 51 7.68 -7.33 15.88
C VAL A 51 8.07 -6.39 14.74
N TYR A 52 7.49 -6.63 13.58
CA TYR A 52 7.66 -5.79 12.40
C TYR A 52 6.41 -4.94 12.20
N LYS A 53 6.62 -3.68 11.84
CA LYS A 53 5.56 -2.79 11.41
C LYS A 53 5.90 -2.22 10.05
N THR A 54 4.94 -2.23 9.14
CA THR A 54 5.10 -1.64 7.83
C THR A 54 5.00 -0.12 7.94
N TYR A 55 5.99 0.58 7.40
CA TYR A 55 5.98 2.03 7.35
C TYR A 55 5.88 2.48 5.89
N PHE A 56 4.85 3.26 5.59
CA PHE A 56 4.60 3.81 4.27
C PHE A 56 5.13 5.24 4.21
N VAL A 57 6.24 5.46 3.49
CA VAL A 57 6.96 6.76 3.49
C VAL A 57 6.20 7.84 2.72
N VAL A 58 5.52 7.48 1.63
CA VAL A 58 4.89 8.43 0.70
C VAL A 58 3.36 8.32 0.65
N ARG A 59 2.75 7.58 1.59
CA ARG A 59 1.29 7.42 1.69
C ARG A 59 0.86 7.14 3.13
N GLY A 60 -0.43 7.33 3.41
CA GLY A 60 -1.02 7.05 4.73
C GLY A 60 -1.45 8.29 5.51
N ASP A 61 -1.20 9.49 4.97
CA ASP A 61 -1.71 10.76 5.49
C ASP A 61 -2.44 11.53 4.38
N ASN A 62 -3.76 11.31 4.27
CA ASN A 62 -4.59 12.00 3.29
C ASN A 62 -4.76 13.49 3.63
N ALA A 63 -4.74 13.86 4.92
CA ALA A 63 -4.93 15.25 5.33
C ALA A 63 -3.75 16.13 4.91
N TRP A 64 -2.53 15.58 4.91
CA TRP A 64 -1.37 16.21 4.30
C TRP A 64 -1.50 16.24 2.77
N ALA A 65 -1.77 15.11 2.13
CA ALA A 65 -1.87 15.02 0.67
C ALA A 65 -2.92 15.99 0.08
N ASP A 66 -4.08 16.12 0.73
CA ASP A 66 -5.16 17.02 0.30
C ASP A 66 -4.78 18.51 0.39
N LYS A 67 -3.86 18.87 1.30
CA LYS A 67 -3.37 20.26 1.46
C LYS A 67 -2.21 20.60 0.53
N HIS A 68 -1.48 19.59 0.04
CA HIS A 68 -0.24 19.72 -0.72
C HIS A 68 -0.33 19.00 -2.07
N LYS A 69 -1.43 19.24 -2.81
CA LYS A 69 -1.67 18.57 -4.10
C LYS A 69 -0.58 18.84 -5.14
N ASP A 70 0.09 19.97 -5.05
CA ASP A 70 1.22 20.38 -5.90
C ASP A 70 2.49 19.53 -5.69
N GLU A 71 2.59 18.82 -4.57
CA GLU A 71 3.67 17.87 -4.26
C GLU A 71 3.32 16.42 -4.64
N SER A 72 2.16 16.20 -5.27
CA SER A 72 1.76 14.86 -5.72
C SER A 72 2.76 14.29 -6.72
N ILE A 73 2.87 12.95 -6.73
CA ILE A 73 3.70 12.25 -7.72
C ILE A 73 3.12 12.51 -9.12
N ARG A 74 3.97 13.02 -10.02
CA ARG A 74 3.62 13.27 -11.43
C ARG A 74 4.33 12.27 -12.34
N ALA A 75 3.69 11.92 -13.44
CA ALA A 75 4.27 11.09 -14.49
C ALA A 75 3.83 11.61 -15.87
N PHE A 76 4.71 11.49 -16.87
CA PHE A 76 4.33 11.74 -18.26
C PHE A 76 3.48 10.58 -18.77
N LEU A 77 2.33 10.92 -19.34
CA LEU A 77 1.37 9.99 -19.92
C LEU A 77 1.19 10.26 -21.41
N SER A 78 0.75 9.24 -22.16
CA SER A 78 0.45 9.37 -23.58
C SER A 78 -1.01 9.07 -23.81
N SER A 79 -1.73 10.02 -24.40
CA SER A 79 -3.10 9.79 -24.85
C SER A 79 -3.17 8.65 -25.86
N GLU A 80 -4.38 8.14 -26.07
CA GLU A 80 -4.67 7.24 -27.18
C GLU A 80 -4.26 7.87 -28.53
N ARG A 81 -3.85 7.02 -29.47
CA ARG A 81 -3.60 7.45 -30.84
C ARG A 81 -4.95 7.69 -31.52
N VAL A 82 -5.16 8.90 -32.06
CA VAL A 82 -6.39 9.26 -32.77
C VAL A 82 -6.07 9.57 -34.23
N THR A 83 -6.81 8.95 -35.14
CA THR A 83 -6.67 9.17 -36.58
C THR A 83 -7.50 10.38 -37.01
N SER A 84 -6.87 11.35 -37.68
CA SER A 84 -7.61 12.47 -38.29
C SER A 84 -8.17 12.07 -39.65
N PHE A 85 -9.47 12.29 -39.84
CA PHE A 85 -10.14 12.14 -41.14
C PHE A 85 -10.49 13.49 -41.78
N LYS A 86 -10.11 14.61 -41.14
CA LYS A 86 -10.40 15.99 -41.55
C LYS A 86 -9.16 16.87 -41.40
N GLY A 87 -9.30 18.17 -41.68
CA GLY A 87 -8.24 19.17 -41.48
C GLY A 87 -7.95 19.54 -40.02
N SER A 88 -8.72 19.02 -39.06
CA SER A 88 -8.52 19.21 -37.62
C SER A 88 -8.71 17.89 -36.86
N LEU A 89 -8.06 17.81 -35.69
CA LEU A 89 -8.10 16.68 -34.78
C LEU A 89 -8.22 17.19 -33.34
N GLU A 90 -9.02 16.49 -32.53
CA GLU A 90 -9.15 16.72 -31.10
C GLU A 90 -8.74 15.44 -30.37
N ILE A 91 -7.99 15.61 -29.26
CA ILE A 91 -7.49 14.50 -28.44
C ILE A 91 -7.94 14.74 -27.00
N GLU A 92 -8.71 13.80 -26.45
CA GLU A 92 -9.05 13.79 -25.03
C GLU A 92 -7.87 13.19 -24.24
N VAL A 93 -7.11 14.05 -23.54
CA VAL A 93 -5.81 13.70 -22.94
C VAL A 93 -5.89 12.54 -21.94
N ALA A 94 -6.98 12.46 -21.17
CA ALA A 94 -7.19 11.46 -20.12
C ALA A 94 -8.04 10.27 -20.59
N LYS A 95 -8.41 10.20 -21.88
CA LYS A 95 -9.24 9.10 -22.38
C LYS A 95 -8.51 7.77 -22.23
N GLY A 96 -9.21 6.80 -21.65
CA GLY A 96 -8.67 5.47 -21.36
C GLY A 96 -7.97 5.35 -20.00
N TYR A 97 -7.79 6.46 -19.27
CA TYR A 97 -7.25 6.45 -17.90
C TYR A 97 -8.34 6.40 -16.83
N LEU A 98 -8.02 5.79 -15.69
CA LEU A 98 -8.89 5.76 -14.51
C LEU A 98 -8.82 7.11 -13.79
N LYS A 99 -9.95 7.84 -13.75
CA LYS A 99 -10.04 9.19 -13.17
C LYS A 99 -9.74 9.25 -11.67
N ASP A 100 -9.92 8.14 -10.95
CA ASP A 100 -9.62 8.07 -9.52
C ASP A 100 -8.12 7.86 -9.23
N GLU A 101 -7.33 7.52 -10.26
CA GLU A 101 -5.89 7.24 -10.11
C GLU A 101 -5.03 8.37 -10.68
N VAL A 102 -5.46 8.98 -11.79
CA VAL A 102 -4.73 10.06 -12.46
C VAL A 102 -5.67 11.15 -12.95
N GLU A 103 -5.19 12.38 -12.85
CA GLU A 103 -5.81 13.56 -13.45
C GLU A 103 -4.75 14.36 -14.21
N PRO A 104 -5.11 15.03 -15.34
CA PRO A 104 -4.17 15.92 -16.01
C PRO A 104 -3.83 17.10 -15.10
N ASP A 105 -2.54 17.42 -15.00
CA ASP A 105 -2.06 18.63 -14.34
C ASP A 105 -2.19 19.82 -15.31
N TRP A 106 -3.24 20.61 -15.15
CA TRP A 106 -3.52 21.77 -16.00
C TRP A 106 -2.78 23.04 -15.58
N ASP A 107 -2.29 23.09 -14.33
CA ASP A 107 -1.71 24.29 -13.73
C ASP A 107 -0.20 24.39 -14.00
N ASN A 108 0.46 23.29 -14.37
CA ASN A 108 1.91 23.20 -14.57
C ASN A 108 2.32 22.84 -16.02
N LEU A 109 1.51 23.24 -17.01
CA LEU A 109 1.79 23.05 -18.46
C LEU A 109 2.84 24.03 -19.02
#